data_AF-A0A7S2CSZ3-F1
#
_entry.id   AF-A0A7S2CSZ3-F1
#
_cell.length_a   1.000
_cell.length_b   1.000
_cell.length_c   1.000
_cell.angle_alpha   90.00
_cell.angle_beta   90.00
_cell.angle_gamma   90.00
#
_symmetry.space_group_name_H-M   'P 1'
#
loop_
_entity.id
_entity.type
_entity.pdbx_description
1 polymer ?
#
loop_
_entity_poly.entity_id
_entity_poly.type
_entity_poly.pdbx_seq_one_letter_code
_entity_poly.pdbx_strand_id
1 'polypeptide(L)'
;RELGCTLPVEIWHINELTHAQDSRFKALNCQTKNMMEVLNPNLRDDEVQFLQGYPCKPLALLASNFSQVLLLDADVFPFSNLSKLFESKLYQSSGMVLFRDRIQTAVGRSSLAKAVSVTSYMRQLVHLRLAKSNGTWAPSAELLKNPMITGKSNHAFDSS
;
A
#
# COMPACT_ATOMS: atom_id res chain seq x y z
N ARG A 1 21.03 2.30 0.98
CA ARG A 1 21.66 2.44 2.32
C ARG A 1 22.83 3.43 2.32
N GLU A 2 23.50 3.65 1.20
CA GLU A 2 24.59 4.63 1.03
C GLU A 2 24.27 6.05 1.54
N LEU A 3 23.01 6.47 1.43
CA LEU A 3 22.54 7.77 1.92
C LEU A 3 22.29 7.83 3.44
N GLY A 4 22.75 6.84 4.20
CA GLY A 4 22.60 6.77 5.67
C GLY A 4 21.21 6.37 6.17
N CYS A 5 20.31 5.92 5.30
CA CYS A 5 19.01 5.40 5.71
C CYS A 5 19.15 3.97 6.27
N THR A 6 18.80 3.80 7.54
CA THR A 6 18.87 2.53 8.29
C THR A 6 17.50 1.92 8.58
N LEU A 7 16.42 2.52 8.05
CA LEU A 7 15.07 2.04 8.24
C LEU A 7 14.90 0.58 7.77
N PRO A 8 14.07 -0.23 8.46
CA PRO A 8 13.77 -1.57 8.01
C PRO A 8 12.98 -1.52 6.69
N VAL A 9 13.20 -2.51 5.82
CA VAL A 9 12.55 -2.59 4.50
C VAL A 9 11.81 -3.92 4.37
N GLU A 10 10.53 -3.84 4.00
CA GLU A 10 9.74 -4.96 3.53
C GLU A 10 9.55 -4.86 2.01
N ILE A 11 9.87 -5.93 1.29
CA ILE A 11 9.66 -6.09 -0.14
C ILE A 11 8.48 -7.02 -0.33
N TRP A 12 7.36 -6.46 -0.72
CA TRP A 12 6.11 -7.17 -0.95
C TRP A 12 6.02 -7.64 -2.40
N HIS A 13 5.63 -8.90 -2.59
CA HIS A 13 5.52 -9.54 -3.91
C HIS A 13 4.37 -10.55 -3.94
N ILE A 14 3.94 -10.98 -5.13
CA ILE A 14 2.90 -11.99 -5.34
C ILE A 14 3.49 -13.15 -6.14
N ASN A 15 4.17 -14.04 -5.41
CA ASN A 15 4.80 -15.26 -5.95
C ASN A 15 5.73 -15.07 -7.17
N GLU A 16 6.22 -13.85 -7.42
CA GLU A 16 7.03 -13.51 -8.60
C GLU A 16 8.54 -13.47 -8.34
N LEU A 17 8.94 -13.64 -7.07
CA LEU A 17 10.31 -13.44 -6.61
C LEU A 17 11.07 -14.77 -6.62
N THR A 18 12.15 -14.84 -7.38
CA THR A 18 13.01 -16.04 -7.47
C THR A 18 13.87 -16.22 -6.21
N HIS A 19 14.31 -17.46 -5.93
CA HIS A 19 15.18 -17.72 -4.77
C HIS A 19 16.49 -16.89 -4.78
N ALA A 20 17.05 -16.62 -5.97
CA ALA A 20 18.24 -15.79 -6.12
C ALA A 20 17.95 -14.30 -5.77
N GLN A 21 16.81 -13.77 -6.22
CA GLN A 21 16.39 -12.41 -5.84
C GLN A 21 16.12 -12.32 -4.33
N ASP A 22 15.48 -13.33 -3.75
CA ASP A 22 15.17 -13.38 -2.32
C ASP A 22 16.44 -13.33 -1.49
N SER A 23 17.40 -14.18 -1.84
CA SER A 23 18.72 -14.23 -1.21
C SER A 23 19.45 -12.89 -1.32
N ARG A 24 19.39 -12.24 -2.49
CA ARG A 24 20.00 -10.92 -2.69
C ARG A 24 19.37 -9.84 -1.82
N PHE A 25 18.05 -9.82 -1.70
CA PHE A 25 17.36 -8.85 -0.83
C PHE A 25 17.64 -9.10 0.65
N LYS A 26 17.65 -10.36 1.09
CA LYS A 26 18.03 -10.73 2.45
C LYS A 26 19.46 -10.32 2.79
N ALA A 27 20.40 -10.48 1.85
CA ALA A 27 21.78 -10.00 2.02
C ALA A 27 21.88 -8.47 2.18
N LEU A 28 20.89 -7.71 1.70
CA LEU A 28 20.78 -6.26 1.89
C LEU A 28 20.00 -5.88 3.16
N ASN A 29 19.75 -6.85 4.05
CA ASN A 29 18.93 -6.71 5.26
C ASN A 29 17.50 -6.21 4.96
N CYS A 30 16.92 -6.67 3.86
CA CYS A 30 15.51 -6.49 3.54
C CYS A 30 14.72 -7.77 3.89
N GLN A 31 13.47 -7.61 4.30
CA GLN A 31 12.53 -8.73 4.47
C GLN A 31 11.69 -8.87 3.21
N THR A 32 11.62 -10.06 2.64
CA THR A 32 10.67 -10.39 1.57
C THR A 32 9.36 -10.89 2.19
N LYS A 33 8.23 -10.48 1.63
CA LYS A 33 6.88 -10.82 2.09
C LYS A 33 6.02 -11.22 0.90
N ASN A 34 5.52 -12.45 0.91
CA ASN A 34 4.61 -12.92 -0.13
C ASN A 34 3.16 -12.61 0.25
N MET A 35 2.48 -11.81 -0.57
CA MET A 35 1.09 -11.45 -0.34
C MET A 35 0.16 -12.68 -0.32
N MET A 36 0.53 -13.75 -1.04
CA MET A 36 -0.24 -14.99 -1.07
C MET A 36 -0.29 -15.70 0.30
N GLU A 37 0.65 -15.41 1.20
CA GLU A 37 0.64 -15.94 2.58
C GLU A 37 -0.35 -15.18 3.49
N VAL A 38 -0.78 -13.99 3.06
CA VAL A 38 -1.73 -13.13 3.79
C VAL A 38 -3.15 -13.28 3.25
N LEU A 39 -3.28 -13.52 1.94
CA LEU A 39 -4.56 -13.64 1.26
C LEU A 39 -5.10 -15.08 1.25
N ASN A 40 -6.35 -15.22 0.82
CA ASN A 40 -7.01 -16.52 0.70
C ASN A 40 -6.24 -17.44 -0.28
N PRO A 41 -5.93 -18.69 0.09
CA PRO A 41 -5.21 -19.61 -0.80
C PRO A 41 -5.99 -20.00 -2.08
N ASN A 42 -7.30 -19.73 -2.14
CA ASN A 42 -8.17 -20.11 -3.26
C ASN A 42 -8.40 -18.97 -4.28
N LEU A 43 -7.46 -18.04 -4.41
CA LEU A 43 -7.54 -17.01 -5.46
C LEU A 43 -7.42 -17.65 -6.84
N ARG A 44 -8.23 -17.18 -7.78
CA ARG A 44 -8.13 -17.61 -9.19
C ARG A 44 -6.90 -16.98 -9.86
N ASP A 45 -6.42 -17.59 -10.93
CA ASP A 45 -5.25 -17.10 -11.67
C ASP A 45 -5.42 -15.65 -12.18
N ASP A 46 -6.62 -15.26 -12.62
CA ASP A 46 -6.93 -13.90 -13.06
C ASP A 46 -6.86 -12.88 -11.91
N GLU A 47 -7.22 -13.30 -10.69
CA GLU A 47 -7.11 -12.48 -9.49
C GLU A 47 -5.65 -12.33 -9.08
N VAL A 48 -4.87 -13.42 -9.10
CA VAL A 48 -3.42 -13.37 -8.82
C VAL A 48 -2.71 -12.42 -9.79
N GLN A 49 -3.01 -12.52 -11.09
CA GLN A 49 -2.43 -11.64 -12.11
C GLN A 49 -2.85 -10.17 -11.90
N PHE A 50 -4.10 -9.92 -11.53
CA PHE A 50 -4.55 -8.56 -11.20
C PHE A 50 -3.80 -7.99 -10.00
N LEU A 51 -3.58 -8.81 -8.97
CA LEU A 51 -2.87 -8.41 -7.77
C LEU A 51 -1.39 -8.09 -8.05
N GLN A 52 -0.73 -8.81 -8.96
CA GLN A 52 0.69 -8.57 -9.34
C GLN A 52 0.95 -7.15 -9.88
N GLY A 53 -0.12 -6.42 -10.24
CA GLY A 53 -0.03 -5.02 -10.62
C GLY A 53 -0.12 -4.02 -9.47
N TYR A 54 -0.59 -2.82 -9.80
CA TYR A 54 -0.84 -1.72 -8.87
C TYR A 54 -1.61 -2.10 -7.59
N PRO A 55 -2.64 -2.99 -7.61
CA PRO A 55 -3.41 -3.34 -6.41
C PRO A 55 -2.59 -3.89 -5.25
N CYS A 56 -1.40 -4.47 -5.48
CA CYS A 56 -0.51 -4.94 -4.41
C CYS A 56 -0.09 -3.81 -3.44
N LYS A 57 0.02 -2.57 -3.92
CA LYS A 57 0.53 -1.44 -3.13
C LYS A 57 -0.28 -1.15 -1.86
N PRO A 58 -1.61 -0.91 -1.93
CA PRO A 58 -2.42 -0.72 -0.73
C PRO A 58 -2.50 -1.98 0.15
N LEU A 59 -2.45 -3.17 -0.44
CA LEU A 59 -2.41 -4.43 0.29
C LEU A 59 -1.15 -4.53 1.15
N ALA A 60 0.02 -4.22 0.57
CA ALA A 60 1.30 -4.19 1.26
C ALA A 60 1.29 -3.23 2.45
N LEU A 61 0.75 -2.02 2.26
CA LEU A 61 0.61 -1.03 3.33
C LEU A 61 -0.19 -1.57 4.53
N LEU A 62 -1.28 -2.29 4.25
CA LEU A 62 -2.20 -2.79 5.28
C LEU A 62 -1.65 -4.05 5.97
N ALA A 63 -0.98 -4.92 5.22
CA ALA A 63 -0.39 -6.14 5.73
C ALA A 63 0.92 -5.91 6.49
N SER A 64 1.63 -4.79 6.22
CA SER A 64 2.89 -4.43 6.84
C SER A 64 2.85 -4.43 8.37
N ASN A 65 3.93 -4.91 8.97
CA ASN A 65 4.09 -4.94 10.42
C ASN A 65 4.58 -3.61 11.01
N PHE A 66 4.88 -2.61 10.18
CA PHE A 66 5.33 -1.32 10.68
C PHE A 66 4.17 -0.44 11.17
N SER A 67 4.44 0.35 12.21
CA SER A 67 3.53 1.35 12.74
C SER A 67 3.45 2.59 11.85
N GLN A 68 4.60 2.95 11.24
CA GLN A 68 4.75 4.05 10.29
C GLN A 68 5.38 3.49 9.02
N VAL A 69 4.73 3.72 7.88
CA VAL A 69 5.12 3.10 6.59
C VAL A 69 5.43 4.19 5.58
N LEU A 70 6.58 4.07 4.93
CA LEU A 70 6.88 4.77 3.69
C LEU A 70 6.71 3.77 2.54
N LEU A 71 5.64 3.90 1.77
CA LEU A 71 5.38 3.05 0.61
C LEU A 71 6.09 3.63 -0.61
N LEU A 72 6.92 2.80 -1.25
CA LEU A 72 7.71 3.18 -2.43
C LEU A 72 7.51 2.15 -3.53
N ASP A 73 7.55 2.61 -4.78
CA ASP A 73 7.62 1.73 -5.93
C ASP A 73 9.03 1.12 -6.04
N ALA A 74 9.13 -0.06 -6.66
CA ALA A 74 10.39 -0.81 -6.74
C ALA A 74 11.45 -0.13 -7.62
N ASP A 75 11.04 0.83 -8.45
CA ASP A 75 11.87 1.62 -9.36
C ASP A 75 12.20 3.03 -8.81
N VAL A 76 11.81 3.34 -7.57
CA VAL A 76 12.16 4.61 -6.93
C VAL A 76 13.60 4.59 -6.43
N PHE A 77 14.39 5.58 -6.87
CA PHE A 77 15.74 5.82 -6.37
C PHE A 77 15.79 7.11 -5.52
N PRO A 78 15.96 7.01 -4.19
CA PRO A 78 16.05 8.19 -3.33
C PRO A 78 17.37 8.95 -3.55
N PHE A 79 17.31 10.28 -3.54
CA PHE A 79 18.50 11.16 -3.58
C PHE A 79 18.92 11.69 -2.21
N SER A 80 18.16 11.38 -1.16
CA SER A 80 18.46 11.79 0.21
C SER A 80 18.01 10.73 1.23
N ASN A 81 18.41 10.89 2.49
CA ASN A 81 17.98 10.00 3.56
C ASN A 81 16.47 10.13 3.81
N LEU A 82 15.73 9.05 3.50
CA LEU A 82 14.28 8.99 3.62
C LEU A 82 13.76 9.04 5.06
N SER A 83 14.59 8.74 6.07
CA SER A 83 14.14 8.82 7.48
C SER A 83 13.66 10.22 7.87
N LYS A 84 14.20 11.25 7.21
CA LYS A 84 13.82 12.66 7.41
C LYS A 84 12.35 12.95 7.07
N LEU A 85 11.69 12.11 6.26
CA LEU A 85 10.27 12.30 5.95
C LEU A 85 9.39 12.16 7.21
N PHE A 86 9.74 11.24 8.11
CA PHE A 86 9.04 11.04 9.38
C PHE A 86 9.26 12.20 10.38
N GLU A 87 10.34 12.96 10.20
CA GLU A 87 10.66 14.16 10.99
C GLU A 87 10.05 15.44 10.41
N SER A 88 9.47 15.36 9.20
CA SER A 88 8.92 16.54 8.54
C SER A 88 7.70 17.08 9.30
N LYS A 89 7.60 18.42 9.39
CA LYS A 89 6.44 19.09 10.01
C LYS A 89 5.11 18.65 9.39
N LEU A 90 5.10 18.43 8.07
CA LEU A 90 3.92 17.96 7.36
C LEU A 90 3.49 16.58 7.85
N TYR A 91 4.41 15.62 7.90
CA TYR A 91 4.09 14.28 8.38
C TYR A 91 3.68 14.29 9.86
N GLN A 92 4.36 15.05 10.71
CA GLN A 92 4.03 15.15 12.13
C GLN A 92 2.66 15.77 12.39
N SER A 93 2.21 16.72 11.57
CA SER A 93 0.92 17.39 11.74
C SER A 93 -0.25 16.64 11.10
N SER A 94 -0.04 15.97 9.96
CA SER A 94 -1.11 15.27 9.22
C SER A 94 -1.15 13.77 9.45
N GLY A 95 -0.07 13.17 9.95
CA GLY A 95 0.12 11.72 10.02
C GLY A 95 0.29 11.02 8.67
N MET A 96 0.24 11.76 7.55
CA MET A 96 0.31 11.21 6.19
C MET A 96 0.80 12.25 5.18
N VAL A 97 1.77 11.85 4.36
CA VAL A 97 2.27 12.64 3.23
C VAL A 97 2.05 11.85 1.94
N LEU A 98 1.43 12.48 0.94
CA LEU A 98 1.20 11.89 -0.38
C LEU A 98 2.02 12.63 -1.42
N PHE A 99 2.68 11.90 -2.31
CA PHE A 99 3.37 12.47 -3.46
C PHE A 99 2.37 12.72 -4.59
N ARG A 100 2.39 13.93 -5.14
CA ARG A 100 1.54 14.28 -6.28
C ARG A 100 2.10 13.61 -7.53
N ASP A 101 1.32 12.73 -8.14
CA ASP A 101 1.63 12.20 -9.46
C ASP A 101 1.54 13.31 -10.51
N ARG A 102 2.54 13.39 -11.39
CA ARG A 102 2.55 14.36 -12.49
C ARG A 102 1.82 13.75 -13.68
N ILE A 103 0.50 13.79 -13.62
CA ILE A 103 -0.33 13.42 -14.76
C ILE A 103 -0.17 14.52 -15.82
N GLN A 104 0.55 14.23 -16.90
CA GLN A 104 0.50 15.04 -18.11
C GLN A 104 -0.85 14.76 -18.76
N THR A 105 -1.77 15.72 -18.68
CA THR A 105 -3.16 15.53 -19.09
C THR A 105 -3.28 15.30 -20.59
N ALA A 106 -3.36 14.03 -21.01
CA ALA A 106 -4.06 13.60 -22.21
C ALA A 106 -5.22 12.72 -21.76
N VAL A 107 -6.40 13.33 -21.65
CA VAL A 107 -7.61 12.68 -21.12
C VAL A 107 -8.11 11.63 -22.11
N GLY A 108 -8.06 10.35 -21.73
CA GLY A 108 -8.78 9.25 -22.37
C GLY A 108 -9.57 8.49 -21.32
N ARG A 109 -10.90 8.63 -21.31
CA ARG A 109 -11.80 7.97 -20.34
C ARG A 109 -11.95 6.48 -20.68
N SER A 110 -11.43 5.58 -19.85
CA SER A 110 -12.02 4.25 -19.65
C SER A 110 -11.46 3.52 -18.42
N SER A 111 -12.33 3.16 -17.46
CA SER A 111 -12.39 1.84 -16.80
C SER A 111 -13.21 1.85 -15.50
N LEU A 112 -14.54 1.90 -15.62
CA LEU A 112 -15.47 1.72 -14.50
C LEU A 112 -15.48 0.27 -13.94
N ALA A 113 -15.08 -0.72 -14.74
CA ALA A 113 -15.14 -2.14 -14.35
C ALA A 113 -14.06 -2.58 -13.35
N LYS A 114 -12.90 -1.90 -13.27
CA LYS A 114 -11.81 -2.27 -12.33
C LYS A 114 -12.08 -1.83 -10.89
N ALA A 115 -12.95 -0.84 -10.66
CA ALA A 115 -13.20 -0.27 -9.35
C ALA A 115 -13.96 -1.21 -8.39
N VAL A 116 -14.78 -2.12 -8.93
CA VAL A 116 -15.61 -3.05 -8.12
C VAL A 116 -14.75 -4.10 -7.42
N SER A 117 -13.66 -4.58 -8.05
CA SER A 117 -12.73 -5.54 -7.45
C SER A 117 -11.90 -4.93 -6.32
N VAL A 118 -11.35 -3.72 -6.51
CA VAL A 118 -10.50 -3.08 -5.50
C VAL A 118 -11.26 -2.83 -4.18
N THR A 119 -12.56 -2.51 -4.27
CA THR A 119 -13.38 -2.16 -3.11
C THR A 119 -13.62 -3.34 -2.16
N SER A 120 -13.73 -4.58 -2.67
CA SER A 120 -13.93 -5.77 -1.84
C SER A 120 -12.67 -6.15 -1.06
N TYR A 121 -11.50 -6.07 -1.70
CA TYR A 121 -10.21 -6.30 -1.06
C TYR A 121 -9.89 -5.22 -0.02
N MET A 122 -10.13 -3.94 -0.33
CA MET A 122 -9.93 -2.83 0.62
C MET A 122 -10.71 -3.01 1.92
N ARG A 123 -11.96 -3.48 1.86
CA ARG A 123 -12.77 -3.74 3.06
C ARG A 123 -12.15 -4.81 3.96
N GLN A 124 -11.71 -5.93 3.40
CA GLN A 124 -11.07 -7.00 4.18
C GLN A 124 -9.79 -6.50 4.88
N LEU A 125 -9.04 -5.62 4.21
CA LEU A 125 -7.77 -5.11 4.73
C LEU A 125 -7.93 -4.10 5.86
N VAL A 126 -8.96 -3.25 5.79
CA VAL A 126 -9.31 -2.35 6.89
C VAL A 126 -9.64 -3.17 8.14
N HIS A 127 -10.40 -4.27 7.99
CA HIS A 127 -10.72 -5.17 9.10
C HIS A 127 -9.48 -5.87 9.68
N LEU A 128 -8.53 -6.29 8.84
CA LEU A 128 -7.27 -6.87 9.31
C LEU A 128 -6.42 -5.85 10.08
N ARG A 129 -6.35 -4.59 9.62
CA ARG A 129 -5.62 -3.53 10.33
C ARG A 129 -6.29 -3.17 11.65
N LEU A 130 -7.62 -3.12 11.67
CA LEU A 130 -8.43 -2.96 12.88
C LEU A 130 -8.10 -4.05 13.91
N ALA A 131 -8.10 -5.32 13.49
CA ALA A 131 -7.83 -6.46 14.35
C ALA A 131 -6.39 -6.46 14.92
N LYS A 132 -5.38 -6.02 14.15
CA LYS A 132 -3.99 -5.92 14.62
C LYS A 132 -3.74 -4.76 15.60
N SER A 133 -4.62 -3.75 15.66
CA SER A 133 -4.32 -2.52 16.38
C SER A 133 -4.50 -2.56 17.90
N ASN A 134 -5.03 -3.64 18.50
CA ASN A 134 -5.35 -3.72 19.94
C ASN A 134 -6.03 -2.45 20.51
N GLY A 135 -6.86 -1.77 19.70
CA GLY A 135 -7.56 -0.54 20.10
C GLY A 135 -6.75 0.76 20.11
N THR A 136 -5.48 0.75 19.66
CA THR A 136 -4.64 1.96 19.56
C THR A 136 -4.86 2.77 18.28
N TRP A 137 -5.64 2.24 17.33
CA TRP A 137 -5.97 2.96 16.10
C TRP A 137 -7.14 3.92 16.32
N ALA A 138 -6.83 5.22 16.36
CA ALA A 138 -7.80 6.32 16.38
C ALA A 138 -7.80 7.03 15.01
N PRO A 139 -8.46 6.46 13.98
CA PRO A 139 -8.53 7.09 12.66
C PRO A 139 -9.25 8.43 12.74
N SER A 140 -8.88 9.36 11.86
CA SER A 140 -9.59 10.63 11.76
C SER A 140 -11.06 10.41 11.38
N ALA A 141 -11.93 11.34 11.81
CA ALA A 141 -13.34 11.29 11.49
C ALA A 141 -13.59 11.32 9.97
N GLU A 142 -12.69 11.96 9.21
CA GLU A 142 -12.68 12.01 7.75
C GLU A 142 -12.39 10.65 7.12
N LEU A 143 -11.43 9.89 7.66
CA LEU A 143 -11.10 8.55 7.16
C LEU A 143 -12.26 7.58 7.41
N LEU A 144 -12.90 7.65 8.58
CA LEU A 144 -14.07 6.82 8.91
C LEU A 144 -15.28 7.11 8.01
N LYS A 145 -15.42 8.34 7.52
CA LYS A 145 -16.46 8.74 6.57
C LYS A 145 -16.13 8.36 5.13
N ASN A 146 -14.91 7.90 4.85
CA ASN A 146 -14.46 7.62 3.50
C ASN A 146 -15.34 6.50 2.86
N PRO A 147 -15.78 6.66 1.61
CA PRO A 147 -16.58 5.66 0.89
C PRO A 147 -15.91 4.27 0.84
N MET A 148 -14.57 4.22 0.83
CA MET A 148 -13.82 2.96 0.90
C MET A 148 -13.99 2.20 2.23
N ILE A 149 -14.28 2.90 3.34
CA ILE A 149 -14.52 2.31 4.66
C ILE A 149 -16.01 2.00 4.85
N THR A 150 -16.88 2.91 4.44
CA THR A 150 -18.34 2.80 4.64
C THR A 150 -19.03 1.91 3.60
N GLY A 151 -18.34 1.56 2.51
CA GLY A 151 -18.87 0.69 1.46
C GLY A 151 -19.86 1.38 0.52
N LYS A 152 -20.01 2.69 0.60
CA LYS A 152 -20.75 3.48 -0.41
C LYS A 152 -19.86 3.63 -1.63
N SER A 153 -20.36 3.39 -2.83
CA SER A 153 -19.57 3.58 -4.05
C SER A 153 -19.28 5.07 -4.26
N ASN A 154 -18.13 5.39 -4.86
CA ASN A 154 -17.73 6.78 -5.17
C ASN A 154 -18.76 7.54 -6.03
N HIS A 155 -19.67 6.83 -6.69
CA HIS A 155 -20.79 7.43 -7.44
C HIS A 155 -21.77 8.24 -6.59
N ALA A 156 -21.87 7.99 -5.27
CA ALA A 156 -22.79 8.73 -4.41
C ALA A 156 -22.31 10.15 -4.05
N PHE A 157 -21.04 10.48 -4.30
CA PHE A 157 -20.45 11.78 -3.92
C PHE A 157 -20.36 12.77 -5.09
N ASP A 158 -20.23 12.26 -6.33
CA ASP A 158 -20.17 13.08 -7.55
C ASP A 158 -21.56 13.52 -8.07
N SER A 159 -22.63 13.31 -7.29
CA SER A 159 -24.01 13.68 -7.62
C SER A 159 -24.64 14.62 -6.59
N SER A 160 -23.83 15.37 -5.83
CA SER A 160 -24.28 16.40 -4.88
C SER A 160 -23.57 17.72 -5.14
#